data_AF-A0A2N9WSP4-F1
#
_entry.id   AF-A0A2N9WSP4-F1
#
_cell.length_a   1.000
_cell.length_b   1.000
_cell.length_c   1.000
_cell.angle_alpha   90.00
_cell.angle_beta   90.00
_cell.angle_gamma   90.00
#
_symmetry.space_group_name_H-M   'P 1'
#
loop_
_entity.id
_entity.type
_entity.pdbx_description
1 polymer ?
#
loop_
_entity_poly.entity_id
_entity_poly.type
_entity_poly.pdbx_seq_one_letter_code
_entity_poly.pdbx_strand_id
1 'polypeptide(L)'
;MTNTANTKEAFINAARQYMRKAVISAVPDIAPYDGHLHVKMFNVREMTDFFQRCSEFESSYDDGLNGVREKALMIVDQDGNPMFYPDSREDLEFLADLPSKVLAAVQDHFFLINGDAGLKKQLQDAKNS
;
A
#
# COMPACT_ATOMS: atom_id res chain seq x y z
N MET A 1 5.21 -26.26 31.13
CA MET A 1 5.57 -26.00 29.72
C MET A 1 4.28 -25.88 28.94
N THR A 2 3.81 -24.65 28.71
CA THR A 2 2.61 -24.40 27.89
C THR A 2 2.95 -24.69 26.44
N ASN A 3 2.06 -25.45 25.80
CA ASN A 3 2.29 -26.17 24.56
C ASN A 3 2.37 -25.18 23.36
N THR A 4 3.56 -24.66 23.05
CA THR A 4 3.81 -23.66 21.98
C THR A 4 3.35 -24.12 20.60
N ALA A 5 3.30 -25.44 20.36
CA ALA A 5 2.76 -26.02 19.14
C ALA A 5 1.26 -25.69 18.97
N ASN A 6 0.50 -25.72 20.08
CA ASN A 6 -0.95 -25.48 20.07
C ASN A 6 -1.29 -23.99 19.83
N THR A 7 -0.50 -23.06 20.38
CA THR A 7 -0.77 -21.61 20.21
C THR A 7 -0.46 -21.11 18.80
N LYS A 8 0.61 -21.60 18.17
CA LYS A 8 0.96 -21.26 16.78
C LYS A 8 -0.11 -21.75 15.80
N GLU A 9 -0.56 -22.99 15.94
CA GLU A 9 -1.59 -23.57 15.07
C GLU A 9 -2.93 -22.85 15.22
N ALA A 10 -3.33 -22.55 16.45
CA ALA A 10 -4.54 -21.76 16.72
C ALA A 10 -4.49 -20.38 16.05
N PHE A 11 -3.35 -19.68 16.14
CA PHE A 11 -3.15 -18.41 15.44
C PHE A 11 -3.27 -18.56 13.93
N ILE A 12 -2.54 -19.52 13.33
CA ILE A 12 -2.55 -19.75 11.87
C ILE A 12 -3.97 -20.05 11.38
N ASN A 13 -4.72 -20.89 12.11
CA ASN A 13 -6.08 -21.25 11.75
C ASN A 13 -7.02 -20.03 11.84
N ALA A 14 -6.91 -19.23 12.90
CA ALA A 14 -7.70 -18.00 13.05
C ALA A 14 -7.36 -16.95 11.97
N ALA A 15 -6.08 -16.86 11.58
CA ALA A 15 -5.57 -15.88 10.61
C ALA A 15 -5.89 -16.26 9.15
N ARG A 16 -6.09 -17.55 8.85
CA ARG A 16 -6.20 -18.07 7.47
C ARG A 16 -7.29 -17.40 6.64
N GLN A 17 -8.41 -17.04 7.26
CA GLN A 17 -9.52 -16.34 6.59
C GLN A 17 -9.15 -14.94 6.08
N TYR A 18 -8.13 -14.30 6.68
CA TYR A 18 -7.68 -12.96 6.31
C TYR A 18 -6.54 -12.98 5.29
N MET A 19 -5.75 -14.07 5.20
CA MET A 19 -4.53 -14.12 4.39
C MET A 19 -4.73 -14.10 2.86
N ARG A 20 -5.96 -14.30 2.36
CA ARG A 20 -6.24 -14.39 0.91
C ARG A 20 -6.93 -13.15 0.33
N LYS A 21 -7.32 -12.19 1.17
CA LYS A 21 -8.11 -11.04 0.74
C LYS A 21 -7.24 -9.79 0.69
N ALA A 22 -6.91 -9.37 -0.52
CA ALA A 22 -6.31 -8.07 -0.75
C ALA A 22 -7.32 -6.97 -0.41
N VAL A 23 -6.93 -6.03 0.43
CA VAL A 23 -7.72 -4.83 0.67
C VAL A 23 -7.20 -3.75 -0.25
N ILE A 24 -7.99 -3.45 -1.28
CA ILE A 24 -7.73 -2.35 -2.22
C ILE A 24 -8.78 -1.27 -1.94
N SER A 25 -8.36 -0.02 -1.98
CA SER A 25 -9.19 1.14 -1.64
C SER A 25 -8.90 2.29 -2.58
N ALA A 26 -9.95 2.86 -3.18
CA ALA A 26 -9.83 4.07 -3.98
C ALA A 26 -9.40 5.24 -3.09
N VAL A 27 -8.52 6.10 -3.61
CA VAL A 27 -8.11 7.35 -2.95
C VAL A 27 -9.24 8.37 -3.09
N PRO A 28 -9.79 8.91 -1.99
CA PRO A 28 -10.89 9.85 -2.03
C PRO A 28 -10.43 11.31 -2.22
N ASP A 29 -11.38 12.19 -2.56
CA ASP A 29 -11.25 13.66 -2.52
C ASP A 29 -10.14 14.25 -3.42
N ILE A 30 -9.91 13.62 -4.57
CA ILE A 30 -8.88 13.98 -5.56
C ILE A 30 -9.46 14.29 -6.94
N ALA A 31 -10.70 14.80 -7.04
CA ALA A 31 -11.31 15.21 -8.31
C ALA A 31 -10.34 16.02 -9.22
N PRO A 32 -10.26 15.71 -10.53
CA PRO A 32 -11.07 14.76 -11.28
C PRO A 32 -10.56 13.31 -11.27
N TYR A 33 -9.56 12.99 -10.45
CA TYR A 33 -8.90 11.67 -10.42
C TYR A 33 -9.61 10.64 -9.51
N ASP A 34 -10.77 10.99 -8.93
CA ASP A 34 -11.52 10.11 -8.05
C ASP A 34 -11.84 8.78 -8.74
N GLY A 35 -11.57 7.67 -8.05
CA GLY A 35 -11.79 6.32 -8.58
C GLY A 35 -10.75 5.84 -9.60
N HIS A 36 -9.74 6.65 -9.95
CA HIS A 36 -8.67 6.24 -10.85
C HIS A 36 -7.40 5.77 -10.12
N LEU A 37 -7.13 6.31 -8.93
CA LEU A 37 -5.99 5.91 -8.10
C LEU A 37 -6.45 5.07 -6.92
N HIS A 38 -5.79 3.94 -6.70
CA HIS A 38 -6.04 3.06 -5.57
C HIS A 38 -4.78 2.85 -4.76
N VAL A 39 -4.97 2.46 -3.50
CA VAL A 39 -3.92 2.00 -2.59
C VAL A 39 -4.27 0.61 -2.10
N LYS A 40 -3.25 -0.21 -1.83
CA LYS A 40 -3.40 -1.58 -1.34
C LYS A 40 -2.82 -1.72 0.07
N MET A 41 -3.52 -2.48 0.90
CA MET A 41 -3.01 -2.86 2.20
C MET A 41 -1.95 -3.95 1.99
N PHE A 42 -0.75 -3.68 2.45
CA PHE A 42 0.39 -4.57 2.34
C PHE A 42 0.36 -5.65 3.41
N ASN A 43 0.78 -6.84 3.00
CA ASN A 43 1.22 -7.84 3.95
C ASN A 43 2.62 -7.49 4.48
N VAL A 44 3.10 -8.23 5.48
CA VAL A 44 4.39 -7.98 6.14
C VAL A 44 5.58 -7.98 5.17
N ARG A 45 5.56 -8.83 4.13
CA ARG A 45 6.62 -8.87 3.12
C ARG A 45 6.58 -7.61 2.26
N GLU A 46 5.40 -7.28 1.73
CA GLU A 46 5.21 -6.09 0.88
C GLU A 46 5.59 -4.80 1.61
N MET A 47 5.26 -4.66 2.90
CA MET A 47 5.64 -3.48 3.70
C MET A 47 7.14 -3.42 3.96
N THR A 48 7.78 -4.57 4.21
CA THR A 48 9.25 -4.65 4.34
C THR A 48 9.93 -4.23 3.04
N ASP A 49 9.46 -4.75 1.91
CA ASP A 49 9.98 -4.43 0.59
C ASP A 49 9.79 -2.93 0.27
N PHE A 50 8.64 -2.35 0.62
CA PHE A 50 8.38 -0.91 0.50
C PHE A 50 9.44 -0.08 1.24
N PHE A 51 9.67 -0.34 2.53
CA PHE A 51 10.66 0.42 3.31
C PHE A 51 12.09 0.23 2.80
N GLN A 52 12.42 -0.98 2.36
CA GLN A 52 13.71 -1.26 1.74
C GLN A 52 13.92 -0.43 0.48
N ARG A 53 12.91 -0.36 -0.40
CA ARG A 53 12.95 0.47 -1.61
C ARG A 53 13.08 1.96 -1.28
N CYS A 54 12.36 2.47 -0.29
CA CYS A 54 12.49 3.86 0.15
C CYS A 54 13.92 4.17 0.63
N SER A 55 14.55 3.27 1.38
CA SER A 55 15.94 3.40 1.80
C SER A 55 16.93 3.37 0.63
N GLU A 56 16.67 2.54 -0.39
CA GLU A 56 17.46 2.50 -1.63
C GLU A 56 17.40 3.83 -2.37
N PHE A 57 16.25 4.51 -2.39
CA PHE A 57 16.11 5.79 -3.08
C PHE A 57 16.99 6.88 -2.47
N GLU A 58 17.00 6.98 -1.14
CA GLU A 58 17.82 7.97 -0.41
C GLU A 58 19.34 7.78 -0.60
N SER A 59 19.77 6.55 -0.93
CA SER A 59 21.18 6.22 -1.13
C SER A 59 21.63 6.20 -2.60
N SER A 60 20.68 6.11 -3.54
CA SER A 60 20.99 5.85 -4.95
C SER A 60 20.68 7.02 -5.89
N TYR A 61 19.86 7.98 -5.48
CA TYR A 61 19.40 9.08 -6.33
C TYR A 61 19.52 10.44 -5.63
N ASP A 62 20.01 11.45 -6.36
CA ASP A 62 20.21 12.83 -5.90
C ASP A 62 19.50 13.85 -6.82
N ASP A 63 18.36 13.47 -7.39
CA ASP A 63 17.59 14.28 -8.35
C ASP A 63 16.38 14.99 -7.73
N GLY A 64 16.21 14.89 -6.41
CA GLY A 64 15.08 15.47 -5.68
C GLY A 64 13.73 14.77 -5.90
N LEU A 65 13.69 13.64 -6.63
CA LEU A 65 12.45 12.92 -6.94
C LEU A 65 12.17 11.74 -5.99
N ASN A 66 12.96 11.56 -4.92
CA ASN A 66 12.80 10.45 -3.98
C ASN A 66 11.41 10.42 -3.34
N GLY A 67 10.88 11.60 -3.00
CA GLY A 67 9.50 11.73 -2.52
C GLY A 67 8.48 11.23 -3.54
N VAL A 68 8.70 11.45 -4.84
CA VAL A 68 7.80 10.97 -5.91
C VAL A 68 7.93 9.45 -6.11
N ARG A 69 9.16 8.92 -6.06
CA ARG A 69 9.42 7.46 -6.11
C ARG A 69 8.70 6.70 -5.01
N GLU A 70 8.71 7.25 -3.80
CA GLU A 70 7.97 6.69 -2.66
C GLU A 70 6.47 6.58 -2.97
N LYS A 71 5.86 7.61 -3.58
CA LYS A 71 4.41 7.62 -3.87
C LYS A 71 4.09 6.72 -5.06
N ALA A 72 4.99 6.56 -6.04
CA ALA A 72 4.83 5.60 -7.12
C ALA A 72 4.64 4.16 -6.57
N LEU A 73 5.35 3.79 -5.49
CA LEU A 73 5.20 2.49 -4.84
C LEU A 73 3.83 2.28 -4.15
N MET A 74 3.12 3.36 -3.83
CA MET A 74 1.83 3.29 -3.12
C MET A 74 0.64 3.10 -4.07
N ILE A 75 0.78 3.56 -5.32
CA ILE A 75 -0.32 3.65 -6.28
C ILE A 75 -0.48 2.34 -7.04
N VAL A 76 -1.70 1.80 -6.99
CA VAL A 76 -2.11 0.61 -7.72
C VAL A 76 -3.40 0.85 -8.50
N ASP A 77 -3.69 -0.03 -9.45
CA ASP A 77 -4.99 -0.11 -10.11
C ASP A 77 -6.04 -0.77 -9.20
N GLN A 78 -7.27 -0.89 -9.69
CA GLN A 78 -8.39 -1.53 -8.97
C GLN A 78 -8.14 -3.02 -8.66
N ASP A 79 -7.23 -3.67 -9.39
CA ASP A 79 -6.86 -5.08 -9.24
C ASP A 79 -5.61 -5.26 -8.36
N GLY A 80 -4.98 -4.16 -7.94
CA GLY A 80 -3.84 -4.13 -7.03
C GLY A 80 -2.49 -4.21 -7.73
N ASN A 81 -2.43 -4.01 -9.05
CA ASN A 81 -1.18 -3.97 -9.79
C ASN A 81 -0.57 -2.55 -9.76
N PRO A 82 0.76 -2.41 -9.66
CA PRO A 82 1.41 -1.11 -9.75
C PRO A 82 1.05 -0.38 -11.06
N MET A 83 0.68 0.89 -10.96
CA MET A 83 0.40 1.74 -12.13
C MET A 83 1.61 2.55 -12.59
N PHE A 84 2.54 2.82 -11.67
CA PHE A 84 3.72 3.65 -11.90
C PHE A 84 4.96 2.92 -11.38
N TYR A 85 6.09 3.12 -12.04
CA TYR A 85 7.35 2.47 -11.71
C TYR A 85 8.37 3.49 -11.20
N PRO A 86 8.92 3.31 -9.98
CA PRO A 86 9.81 4.29 -9.35
C PRO A 86 11.18 4.43 -10.02
N ASP A 87 11.52 3.53 -10.95
CA ASP A 87 12.73 3.60 -11.76
C ASP A 87 12.47 4.11 -13.20
N SER A 88 11.19 4.37 -13.54
CA SER A 88 10.80 4.95 -14.84
C SER A 88 10.82 6.47 -14.77
N ARG A 89 11.71 7.11 -15.54
CA ARG A 89 11.80 8.57 -15.57
C ARG A 89 10.49 9.22 -16.04
N GLU A 90 9.85 8.64 -17.04
CA GLU A 90 8.58 9.12 -17.59
C GLU A 90 7.48 9.13 -16.52
N ASP A 91 7.36 8.06 -15.74
CA ASP A 91 6.36 7.97 -14.67
C ASP A 91 6.64 8.98 -13.56
N LEU A 92 7.90 9.17 -13.20
CA LEU A 92 8.27 10.13 -12.16
C LEU A 92 8.01 11.57 -12.58
N GLU A 93 8.29 11.93 -13.83
CA GLU A 93 7.99 13.26 -14.35
C GLU A 93 6.48 13.50 -14.43
N PHE A 94 5.71 12.51 -14.91
CA PHE A 94 4.26 12.60 -14.89
C PHE A 94 3.70 12.79 -13.47
N LEU A 95 4.16 12.00 -12.50
CA LEU A 95 3.70 12.12 -11.11
C LEU A 95 4.14 13.44 -10.47
N ALA A 96 5.32 13.97 -10.83
CA ALA A 96 5.81 15.25 -10.34
C ALA A 96 4.99 16.44 -10.85
N ASP A 97 4.38 16.31 -12.02
CA ASP A 97 3.52 17.34 -12.63
C ASP A 97 2.07 17.31 -12.08
N LEU A 98 1.68 16.29 -11.32
CA LEU A 98 0.36 16.25 -10.68
C LEU A 98 0.23 17.31 -9.58
N PRO A 99 -1.00 17.82 -9.32
CA PRO A 99 -1.24 18.69 -8.18
C PRO A 99 -0.79 18.02 -6.88
N SER A 100 -0.01 18.72 -6.06
CA SER A 100 0.59 18.15 -4.83
C SER A 100 -0.43 17.51 -3.88
N LYS A 101 -1.67 18.03 -3.85
CA LYS A 101 -2.78 17.46 -3.07
C LYS A 101 -3.10 16.01 -3.46
N VAL A 102 -2.91 15.63 -4.73
CA VAL A 102 -3.16 14.26 -5.21
C VAL A 102 -2.19 13.28 -4.54
N LEU A 103 -0.89 13.57 -4.59
CA LEU A 103 0.12 12.71 -3.96
C LEU A 103 0.04 12.72 -2.43
N ALA A 104 -0.35 13.85 -1.83
CA ALA A 104 -0.63 13.93 -0.40
C ALA A 104 -1.80 13.00 0.00
N ALA A 105 -2.91 13.03 -0.74
CA ALA A 105 -4.06 12.16 -0.49
C ALA A 105 -3.72 10.66 -0.68
N VAL A 106 -2.90 10.33 -1.68
CA VAL A 106 -2.37 8.97 -1.85
C VAL A 106 -1.61 8.52 -0.60
N GLN A 107 -0.68 9.35 -0.12
CA GLN A 107 0.14 9.04 1.05
C GLN A 107 -0.70 8.87 2.32
N ASP A 108 -1.58 9.82 2.60
CA ASP A 108 -2.45 9.81 3.78
C ASP A 108 -3.35 8.56 3.78
N HIS A 109 -3.96 8.25 2.63
CA HIS A 109 -4.83 7.09 2.49
C HIS A 109 -4.05 5.77 2.56
N PHE A 110 -2.86 5.71 1.97
CA PHE A 110 -1.97 4.56 2.05
C PHE A 110 -1.66 4.20 3.51
N PHE A 111 -1.27 5.17 4.34
CA PHE A 111 -1.02 4.92 5.76
C PHE A 111 -2.28 4.60 6.55
N LEU A 112 -3.41 5.23 6.22
CA LEU A 112 -4.70 4.93 6.82
C LEU A 112 -5.08 3.45 6.62
N ILE A 113 -4.99 2.95 5.38
CA ILE A 113 -5.36 1.57 5.06
C ILE A 113 -4.34 0.56 5.55
N ASN A 114 -3.05 0.89 5.64
CA ASN A 114 -2.02 0.03 6.22
C ASN A 114 -2.00 0.07 7.76
N GLY A 115 -2.87 0.86 8.37
CA GLY A 115 -3.14 0.87 9.81
C GLY A 115 -4.52 0.29 10.15
N ASP A 116 -5.21 0.96 11.06
CA ASP A 116 -6.46 0.46 11.65
C ASP A 116 -7.60 0.26 10.64
N ALA A 117 -7.68 1.09 9.60
CA ALA A 117 -8.80 1.04 8.66
C ALA A 117 -8.77 -0.24 7.81
N GLY A 118 -7.59 -0.67 7.34
CA GLY A 118 -7.45 -1.91 6.60
C GLY A 118 -7.75 -3.14 7.45
N LEU A 119 -7.27 -3.16 8.70
CA LEU A 119 -7.58 -4.23 9.66
C LEU A 119 -9.09 -4.35 9.90
N LYS A 120 -9.79 -3.23 10.09
CA LYS A 120 -11.25 -3.21 10.24
C LYS A 120 -11.97 -3.74 8.99
N LYS A 121 -11.49 -3.37 7.79
CA LYS A 121 -12.06 -3.84 6.52
C LYS A 121 -11.85 -5.34 6.33
N GLN A 122 -10.66 -5.88 6.62
CA GLN A 122 -10.42 -7.33 6.61
C GLN A 122 -11.35 -8.09 7.56
N LEU A 123 -11.60 -7.54 8.76
CA LEU A 123 -12.52 -8.13 9.73
C LEU A 123 -13.97 -8.16 9.22
N GLN A 124 -14.41 -7.11 8.52
CA GLN A 124 -15.74 -7.05 7.92
C GLN A 124 -15.87 -8.05 6.76
N ASP A 125 -14.88 -8.07 5.85
CA ASP A 125 -14.90 -8.96 4.70
C ASP A 125 -14.89 -10.43 5.12
N ALA A 126 -14.19 -10.79 6.19
CA ALA A 126 -14.21 -12.16 6.72
C ALA A 126 -15.57 -12.58 7.30
N LYS A 127 -16.35 -11.64 7.86
CA LYS A 127 -17.70 -11.93 8.39
C LYS A 127 -18.76 -12.12 7.30
N ASN A 128 -18.52 -11.56 6.12
CA ASN A 128 -19.47 -11.54 5.00
C ASN A 128 -19.19 -12.62 3.94
N SER A 129 -18.29 -13.58 4.19
CA SER A 129 -17.97 -14.72 3.31
C SER A 129 -18.28 -16.05 3.97
#